data_AF-A0A6P4EA99-F1
#
_entry.id   AF-A0A6P4EA99-F1
#
_cell.length_a   1.000
_cell.length_b   1.000
_cell.length_c   1.000
_cell.angle_alpha   90.00
_cell.angle_beta   90.00
_cell.angle_gamma   90.00
#
_symmetry.space_group_name_H-M   'P 1'
#
loop_
_entity.id
_entity.type
_entity.pdbx_description
1 polymer ?
#
loop_
_entity_poly.entity_id
_entity_poly.type
_entity_poly.pdbx_seq_one_letter_code
_entity_poly.pdbx_strand_id
1 'polypeptide(L)'
;MHQVWAINDLLCHFMRRYLHMMTPHCQYYSIWKFPTGSPGVRVKDFLKDLSVSSCDEMFPFMFFYVFAISVLGVLHNLIEFMHIFAKRKGIHVLRMWRPRDILMFSDGQLRRFRLVGNFFMIVAWSLLLYALVSVKPQFIDPWVMVSATATSIDGFFLFLDVLRRRRMCGLRSLLLLSITLINAFCVQCVKASLERIIHQNAQRNLVWWR
;
A
#
# COMPACT_ATOMS: atom_id res chain seq x y z
N MET A 1 4.36 -23.58 -25.84
CA MET A 1 3.92 -24.35 -24.67
C MET A 1 4.94 -24.14 -23.55
N HIS A 2 4.62 -23.30 -22.55
CA HIS A 2 5.51 -23.09 -21.41
C HIS A 2 5.18 -24.10 -20.32
N GLN A 3 6.11 -25.02 -20.07
CA GLN A 3 6.04 -25.91 -18.91
C GLN A 3 6.42 -25.10 -17.67
N VAL A 4 5.48 -24.92 -16.74
CA VAL A 4 5.74 -24.34 -15.42
C VAL A 4 6.32 -25.44 -14.55
N TRP A 5 7.64 -25.40 -14.33
CA TRP A 5 8.38 -26.47 -13.65
C TRP A 5 8.26 -26.45 -12.12
N ALA A 6 7.80 -25.36 -11.52
CA ALA A 6 7.55 -25.30 -10.08
C ALA A 6 6.47 -24.25 -9.76
N ILE A 7 5.48 -24.65 -8.96
CA ILE A 7 4.49 -23.75 -8.35
C ILE A 7 4.93 -23.54 -6.91
N ASN A 8 4.99 -22.28 -6.49
CA ASN A 8 5.46 -21.85 -5.18
C ASN A 8 4.66 -22.53 -4.04
N ASP A 9 5.37 -23.16 -3.08
CA ASP A 9 4.79 -24.03 -2.04
C ASP A 9 3.70 -23.31 -1.20
N LEU A 10 3.81 -22.00 -1.06
CA LEU A 10 2.90 -21.15 -0.28
C LEU A 10 1.56 -20.92 -1.01
N LEU A 11 1.63 -20.73 -2.33
CA LEU A 11 0.48 -20.61 -3.22
C LEU A 11 -0.26 -21.95 -3.33
N CYS A 12 0.51 -23.02 -3.34
CA CYS A 12 0.06 -24.40 -3.27
C CYS A 12 -0.73 -24.71 -1.97
N HIS A 13 -0.21 -24.29 -0.81
CA HIS A 13 -0.91 -24.43 0.47
C HIS A 13 -2.22 -23.61 0.52
N PHE A 14 -2.19 -22.38 0.00
CA PHE A 14 -3.38 -21.53 -0.05
C PHE A 14 -4.50 -22.12 -0.92
N MET A 15 -4.15 -22.54 -2.14
CA MET A 15 -5.08 -23.18 -3.08
C MET A 15 -5.68 -24.47 -2.50
N ARG A 16 -4.88 -25.28 -1.79
CA ARG A 16 -5.36 -26.51 -1.17
C ARG A 16 -6.29 -26.24 0.03
N ARG A 17 -5.96 -25.27 0.88
CA ARG A 17 -6.68 -24.99 2.13
C ARG A 17 -7.99 -24.25 1.93
N TYR A 18 -8.03 -23.32 0.97
CA TYR A 18 -9.18 -22.43 0.79
C TYR A 18 -9.99 -22.73 -0.47
N LEU A 19 -9.34 -23.26 -1.52
CA LEU A 19 -9.98 -23.50 -2.81
C LEU A 19 -10.18 -25.00 -3.12
N HIS A 20 -9.70 -25.90 -2.25
CA HIS A 20 -9.85 -27.37 -2.36
C HIS A 20 -9.41 -27.97 -3.72
N MET A 21 -8.60 -27.27 -4.50
CA MET A 21 -8.06 -27.76 -5.77
C MET A 21 -6.77 -28.56 -5.54
N MET A 22 -6.69 -29.79 -6.07
CA MET A 22 -5.45 -30.58 -6.07
C MET A 22 -4.72 -30.41 -7.40
N THR A 23 -3.53 -29.80 -7.37
CA THR A 23 -2.63 -29.73 -8.53
C THR A 23 -1.52 -30.80 -8.43
N PRO A 24 -1.23 -31.55 -9.51
CA PRO A 24 -0.36 -32.73 -9.47
C PRO A 24 1.14 -32.41 -9.28
N HIS A 25 1.57 -31.15 -9.40
CA HIS A 25 2.97 -30.73 -9.27
C HIS A 25 3.29 -30.04 -7.93
N CYS A 26 2.47 -30.27 -6.91
CA CYS A 26 2.57 -29.62 -5.62
C CYS A 26 3.30 -30.56 -4.63
N GLN A 27 4.61 -30.35 -4.40
CA GLN A 27 5.34 -31.17 -3.41
C GLN A 27 4.89 -30.84 -1.97
N TYR A 28 5.03 -31.81 -1.07
CA TYR A 28 4.58 -31.69 0.32
C TYR A 28 5.24 -30.49 1.04
N TYR A 29 4.42 -29.54 1.47
CA TYR A 29 4.81 -28.45 2.35
C TYR A 29 5.18 -29.01 3.73
N SER A 30 6.41 -28.75 4.18
CA SER A 30 6.86 -28.99 5.55
C SER A 30 7.10 -27.65 6.23
N ILE A 31 6.51 -27.46 7.41
CA ILE A 31 6.71 -26.29 8.27
C ILE A 31 8.21 -26.12 8.64
N TRP A 32 9.01 -27.17 8.46
CA TRP A 32 10.45 -27.20 8.73
C TRP A 32 11.34 -26.82 7.53
N LYS A 33 10.77 -26.55 6.35
CA LYS A 33 11.52 -25.93 5.23
C LYS A 33 11.66 -24.42 5.43
N PHE A 34 12.03 -23.98 6.63
CA PHE A 34 12.67 -22.68 6.76
C PHE A 34 14.09 -22.83 6.21
N PRO A 35 14.59 -21.93 5.34
CA PRO A 35 16.00 -21.93 4.96
C PRO A 35 16.80 -21.58 6.21
N THR A 36 17.20 -22.62 6.94
CA THR A 36 18.03 -22.51 8.13
C THR A 36 19.44 -22.13 7.71
N GLY A 37 19.79 -20.88 7.96
CA GLY A 37 21.14 -20.47 8.36
C GLY A 37 22.24 -20.58 7.30
N SER A 38 22.31 -19.60 6.41
CA SER A 38 23.61 -19.10 5.94
C SER A 38 24.05 -17.97 6.89
N PRO A 39 25.24 -18.04 7.51
CA PRO A 39 25.74 -16.99 8.38
C PRO A 39 26.16 -15.79 7.53
N GLY A 40 25.23 -14.86 7.30
CA GLY A 40 25.52 -13.64 6.55
C GLY A 40 24.33 -13.00 5.83
N VAL A 41 23.15 -13.62 5.83
CA VAL A 41 21.97 -13.01 5.18
C VAL A 41 21.51 -11.80 6.00
N ARG A 42 21.85 -10.62 5.50
CA ARG A 42 21.37 -9.34 6.03
C ARG A 42 19.85 -9.39 5.96
N VAL A 43 19.14 -9.11 7.05
CA VAL A 43 17.67 -9.09 7.11
C VAL A 43 17.03 -8.28 5.97
N LYS A 44 17.78 -7.29 5.47
CA LYS A 44 17.45 -6.49 4.27
C LYS A 44 17.33 -7.33 3.00
N ASP A 45 18.22 -8.30 2.79
CA ASP A 45 18.25 -9.15 1.60
C ASP A 45 17.10 -10.16 1.66
N PHE A 46 16.81 -10.73 2.84
CA PHE A 46 15.66 -11.60 3.05
C PHE A 46 14.30 -10.89 2.85
N LEU A 47 14.15 -9.67 3.38
CA LEU A 47 12.94 -8.85 3.16
C LEU A 47 12.80 -8.44 1.69
N LYS A 48 13.92 -8.22 1.01
CA LYS A 48 13.94 -7.89 -0.42
C LYS A 48 13.55 -9.10 -1.26
N ASP A 49 14.04 -10.30 -0.95
CA ASP A 49 13.72 -11.51 -1.71
C ASP A 49 12.27 -11.96 -1.53
N LEU A 50 11.72 -11.90 -0.30
CA LEU A 50 10.31 -12.22 -0.02
C LEU A 50 9.33 -11.23 -0.67
N SER A 51 9.66 -9.94 -0.67
CA SER A 51 8.83 -8.91 -1.30
C SER A 51 8.94 -8.94 -2.81
N VAL A 52 10.14 -9.17 -3.37
CA VAL A 52 10.37 -9.17 -4.82
C VAL A 52 9.77 -10.39 -5.50
N SER A 53 9.96 -11.61 -4.96
CA SER A 53 9.45 -12.82 -5.61
C SER A 53 7.92 -12.92 -5.57
N SER A 54 7.31 -12.51 -4.46
CA SER A 54 5.84 -12.54 -4.30
C SER A 54 5.16 -11.46 -5.16
N CYS A 55 5.84 -10.34 -5.40
CA CYS A 55 5.26 -9.21 -6.14
C CYS A 55 5.24 -9.41 -7.65
N ASP A 56 6.15 -10.19 -8.21
CA ASP A 56 6.12 -10.51 -9.65
C ASP A 56 5.02 -11.53 -9.99
N GLU A 57 4.80 -12.54 -9.14
CA GLU A 57 3.75 -13.54 -9.35
C GLU A 57 2.34 -12.94 -9.23
N MET A 58 2.14 -12.02 -8.29
CA MET A 58 0.85 -11.36 -8.05
C MET A 58 0.70 -10.00 -8.75
N PHE A 59 1.63 -9.64 -9.63
CA PHE A 59 1.66 -8.32 -10.27
C PHE A 59 0.32 -7.91 -10.92
N PRO A 60 -0.38 -8.74 -11.71
CA PRO A 60 -1.64 -8.34 -12.33
C PRO A 60 -2.71 -7.99 -11.29
N PHE A 61 -2.81 -8.80 -10.22
CA PHE A 61 -3.78 -8.57 -9.16
C PHE A 61 -3.45 -7.30 -8.36
N MET A 62 -2.18 -7.08 -8.02
CA MET A 62 -1.77 -5.87 -7.34
C MET A 62 -1.96 -4.63 -8.21
N PHE A 63 -1.71 -4.72 -9.51
CA PHE A 63 -1.94 -3.62 -10.44
C PHE A 63 -3.42 -3.22 -10.49
N PHE A 64 -4.34 -4.17 -10.70
CA PHE A 64 -5.78 -3.87 -10.71
C PHE A 64 -6.28 -3.40 -9.34
N TYR A 65 -5.76 -3.97 -8.25
CA TYR A 65 -6.06 -3.52 -6.90
C TYR A 65 -5.65 -2.06 -6.71
N VAL A 66 -4.39 -1.72 -7.01
CA VAL A 66 -3.82 -0.38 -6.88
C VAL A 66 -4.57 0.62 -7.79
N PHE A 67 -4.95 0.19 -8.99
CA PHE A 67 -5.79 0.99 -9.90
C PHE A 67 -7.17 1.29 -9.31
N ALA A 68 -7.87 0.26 -8.81
CA ALA A 68 -9.20 0.40 -8.22
C ALA A 68 -9.17 1.31 -6.99
N ILE A 69 -8.23 1.11 -6.06
CA ILE A 69 -8.10 1.98 -4.88
C ILE A 69 -7.71 3.41 -5.27
N SER A 70 -7.00 3.61 -6.38
CA SER A 70 -6.64 4.95 -6.85
C SER A 70 -7.86 5.71 -7.35
N VAL A 71 -8.72 5.07 -8.15
CA VAL A 71 -9.99 5.65 -8.60
C VAL A 71 -10.89 5.97 -7.42
N LEU A 72 -11.06 5.02 -6.50
CA LEU A 72 -11.85 5.22 -5.28
C LEU A 72 -11.26 6.32 -4.40
N GLY A 73 -9.94 6.40 -4.30
CA GLY A 73 -9.22 7.45 -3.57
C GLY A 73 -9.52 8.83 -4.15
N VAL A 74 -9.39 9.01 -5.46
CA VAL A 74 -9.73 10.29 -6.11
C VAL A 74 -11.19 10.68 -5.85
N LEU A 75 -12.13 9.76 -6.10
CA LEU A 75 -13.56 10.03 -5.90
C LEU A 75 -13.90 10.38 -4.45
N HIS A 76 -13.38 9.61 -3.49
CA HIS A 76 -13.63 9.83 -2.07
C HIS A 76 -13.13 11.21 -1.62
N ASN A 77 -11.88 11.56 -1.96
CA ASN A 77 -11.31 12.83 -1.55
C ASN A 77 -11.99 14.02 -2.25
N LEU A 78 -12.43 13.87 -3.51
CA LEU A 78 -13.24 14.88 -4.21
C LEU A 78 -14.60 15.09 -3.56
N ILE A 79 -15.31 14.00 -3.22
CA ILE A 79 -16.61 14.08 -2.52
C ILE A 79 -16.42 14.77 -1.17
N GLU A 80 -15.39 14.38 -0.40
CA GLU A 80 -15.08 15.02 0.88
C GLU A 80 -14.74 16.50 0.71
N PHE A 81 -13.98 16.86 -0.33
CA PHE A 81 -13.62 18.24 -0.62
C PHE A 81 -14.84 19.09 -0.93
N MET A 82 -15.71 18.60 -1.83
CA MET A 82 -16.97 19.25 -2.18
C MET A 82 -17.89 19.38 -0.96
N HIS A 83 -17.93 18.36 -0.10
CA HIS A 83 -18.74 18.41 1.12
C HIS A 83 -18.26 19.48 2.11
N ILE A 84 -16.94 19.59 2.32
CA ILE A 84 -16.35 20.59 3.21
C ILE A 84 -16.48 22.01 2.63
N PHE A 85 -16.39 22.15 1.31
CA PHE A 85 -16.52 23.42 0.61
C PHE A 85 -17.97 23.93 0.58
N ALA A 86 -18.93 23.06 0.27
CA ALA A 86 -20.35 23.39 0.17
C ALA A 86 -20.95 23.79 1.53
N LYS A 87 -20.50 23.18 2.64
CA LYS A 87 -20.99 23.53 3.98
C LYS A 87 -20.28 24.77 4.53
N ARG A 88 -20.76 25.96 4.13
CA ARG A 88 -20.16 27.25 4.52
C ARG A 88 -20.16 27.51 6.03
N LYS A 89 -21.14 27.01 6.80
CA LYS A 89 -21.29 27.29 8.25
C LYS A 89 -22.00 26.19 9.07
N GLY A 90 -21.69 24.92 8.83
CA GLY A 90 -22.27 23.82 9.61
C GLY A 90 -21.40 23.46 10.81
N ILE A 91 -21.99 23.37 12.01
CA ILE A 91 -21.45 22.66 13.17
C ILE A 91 -21.36 21.18 12.78
N HIS A 92 -20.37 20.83 11.96
CA HIS A 92 -19.94 19.46 11.88
C HIS A 92 -18.85 19.35 12.91
N VAL A 93 -19.19 18.68 14.02
CA VAL A 93 -18.24 17.92 14.80
C VAL A 93 -17.40 17.20 13.76
N LEU A 94 -16.16 17.65 13.56
CA LEU A 94 -15.29 17.09 12.56
C LEU A 94 -15.29 15.59 12.86
N ARG A 95 -15.93 14.80 11.98
CA ARG A 95 -15.92 13.35 12.10
C ARG A 95 -14.51 12.95 11.74
N MET A 96 -13.63 13.08 12.72
CA MET A 96 -12.30 12.55 12.66
C MET A 96 -12.48 11.05 12.64
N TRP A 97 -11.65 10.40 11.84
CA TRP A 97 -11.56 8.95 11.81
C TRP A 97 -11.30 8.34 13.21
N ARG A 98 -10.76 9.15 14.13
CA ARG A 98 -10.67 8.87 15.56
C ARG A 98 -11.04 10.13 16.35
N PRO A 99 -12.02 10.09 17.28
CA PRO A 99 -12.24 11.21 18.19
C PRO A 99 -10.97 11.38 19.03
N ARG A 100 -10.28 12.50 18.81
CA ARG A 100 -9.12 12.92 19.58
C ARG A 100 -9.51 14.21 20.28
N ASP A 101 -9.44 14.23 21.59
CA ASP A 101 -9.52 15.46 22.38
C ASP A 101 -8.17 16.18 22.23
N ILE A 102 -7.93 16.75 21.04
CA ILE A 102 -6.74 17.55 20.81
C ILE A 102 -7.04 18.92 21.41
N LEU A 103 -6.82 19.04 22.72
CA LEU A 103 -7.00 20.26 23.51
C LEU A 103 -6.23 21.49 22.99
N MET A 104 -5.39 21.33 21.96
CA MET A 104 -4.45 22.36 21.48
C MET A 104 -4.91 23.11 20.22
N PHE A 105 -5.92 22.65 19.47
CA PHE A 105 -6.30 23.29 18.21
C PHE A 105 -7.75 23.77 18.19
N SER A 106 -7.97 25.00 17.72
CA SER A 106 -9.30 25.55 17.47
C SER A 106 -9.96 24.84 16.27
N ASP A 107 -11.29 24.63 16.31
CA ASP A 107 -12.08 24.00 15.24
C ASP A 107 -11.84 24.64 13.86
N GLY A 108 -11.63 25.96 13.82
CA GLY A 108 -11.32 26.69 12.59
C GLY A 108 -9.97 26.32 11.98
N GLN A 109 -8.96 26.08 12.82
CA GLN A 109 -7.62 25.64 12.37
C GLN A 109 -7.66 24.21 11.86
N LEU A 110 -8.36 23.32 12.56
CA LEU A 110 -8.60 21.93 12.16
C LEU A 110 -9.24 21.84 10.76
N ARG A 111 -10.24 22.68 10.51
CA ARG A 111 -10.91 22.73 9.20
C ARG A 111 -9.96 23.15 8.08
N ARG A 112 -9.09 24.15 8.32
CA ARG A 112 -8.09 24.58 7.34
C ARG A 112 -7.06 23.48 7.07
N PHE A 113 -6.54 22.84 8.11
CA PHE A 113 -5.61 21.72 7.94
C PHE A 113 -6.25 20.55 7.20
N ARG A 114 -7.53 20.25 7.44
CA ARG A 114 -8.24 19.19 6.71
C ARG A 114 -8.46 19.53 5.25
N LEU A 115 -8.76 20.79 4.92
CA LEU A 115 -8.86 21.23 3.52
C LEU A 115 -7.53 21.09 2.78
N VAL A 116 -6.45 21.56 3.41
CA VAL A 116 -5.09 21.48 2.84
C VAL A 116 -4.66 20.01 2.70
N GLY A 117 -4.87 19.20 3.74
CA GLY A 117 -4.59 17.76 3.70
C GLY A 117 -5.37 17.04 2.62
N ASN A 118 -6.69 17.31 2.51
CA ASN A 118 -7.52 16.70 1.48
C ASN A 118 -7.10 17.14 0.06
N PHE A 119 -6.70 18.40 -0.12
CA PHE A 119 -6.13 18.86 -1.39
C PHE A 119 -4.87 18.09 -1.78
N PHE A 120 -3.92 17.93 -0.85
CA PHE A 120 -2.71 17.13 -1.08
C PHE A 120 -3.05 15.66 -1.39
N MET A 121 -4.05 15.09 -0.70
CA MET A 121 -4.49 13.72 -0.98
C MET A 121 -5.12 13.59 -2.37
N ILE A 122 -5.95 14.54 -2.82
CA ILE A 122 -6.50 14.54 -4.19
C ILE A 122 -5.37 14.54 -5.22
N VAL A 123 -4.38 15.41 -5.06
CA VAL A 123 -3.22 15.50 -5.96
C VAL A 123 -2.41 14.21 -5.93
N ALA A 124 -2.17 13.65 -4.75
CA ALA A 124 -1.44 12.40 -4.60
C ALA A 124 -2.16 11.23 -5.31
N TRP A 125 -3.48 11.08 -5.10
CA TRP A 125 -4.27 10.02 -5.71
C TRP A 125 -4.42 10.20 -7.23
N SER A 126 -4.53 11.43 -7.71
CA SER A 126 -4.61 11.71 -9.15
C SER A 126 -3.27 11.43 -9.85
N LEU A 127 -2.15 11.78 -9.22
CA LEU A 127 -0.80 11.43 -9.71
C LEU A 127 -0.58 9.92 -9.72
N LEU A 128 -1.03 9.20 -8.69
CA LEU A 128 -0.95 7.74 -8.66
C LEU A 128 -1.78 7.13 -9.80
N LEU A 129 -3.03 7.59 -10.01
CA LEU A 129 -3.86 7.13 -11.11
C LEU A 129 -3.23 7.43 -12.48
N TYR A 130 -2.70 8.64 -12.66
CA TYR A 130 -2.00 9.05 -13.87
C TYR A 130 -0.76 8.18 -14.13
N ALA A 131 0.01 7.85 -13.09
CA ALA A 131 1.18 6.99 -13.16
C ALA A 131 0.83 5.59 -13.70
N LEU A 132 -0.29 5.03 -13.23
CA LEU A 132 -0.75 3.70 -13.64
C LEU A 132 -1.26 3.69 -15.09
N VAL A 133 -2.07 4.68 -15.47
CA VAL A 133 -2.62 4.79 -16.84
C VAL A 133 -1.51 5.07 -17.85
N SER A 134 -0.58 5.95 -17.50
CA SER A 134 0.54 6.34 -18.38
C SER A 134 1.73 5.40 -18.30
N VAL A 135 1.69 4.38 -17.43
CA VAL A 135 2.79 3.44 -17.18
C VAL A 135 4.11 4.18 -16.86
N LYS A 136 4.05 5.19 -15.99
CA LYS A 136 5.19 6.03 -15.57
C LYS A 136 5.42 5.95 -14.06
N PRO A 137 6.34 5.11 -13.55
CA PRO A 137 6.53 4.89 -12.12
C PRO A 137 7.02 6.13 -11.36
N GLN A 138 7.63 7.09 -12.04
CA GLN A 138 8.12 8.36 -11.45
C GLN A 138 7.00 9.17 -10.77
N PHE A 139 5.76 9.06 -11.24
CA PHE A 139 4.63 9.78 -10.67
C PHE A 139 3.98 9.06 -9.47
N ILE A 140 4.48 7.87 -9.09
CA ILE A 140 4.04 7.15 -7.88
C ILE A 140 4.68 7.75 -6.62
N ASP A 141 5.88 8.34 -6.73
CA ASP A 141 6.66 8.85 -5.60
C ASP A 141 5.95 9.91 -4.74
N PRO A 142 5.24 10.90 -5.32
CA PRO A 142 4.49 11.86 -4.53
C PRO A 142 3.44 11.20 -3.63
N TRP A 143 2.76 10.17 -4.13
CA TRP A 143 1.76 9.44 -3.34
C TRP A 143 2.40 8.67 -2.18
N VAL A 144 3.55 8.03 -2.43
CA VAL A 144 4.31 7.33 -1.38
C VAL A 144 4.74 8.30 -0.29
N MET A 145 5.27 9.47 -0.67
CA MET A 145 5.73 10.49 0.26
C MET A 145 4.59 11.01 1.13
N VAL A 146 3.45 11.36 0.53
CA VAL A 146 2.26 11.83 1.26
C VAL A 146 1.70 10.74 2.16
N SER A 147 1.61 9.49 1.69
CA SER A 147 1.11 8.38 2.50
C SER A 147 2.05 8.02 3.66
N ALA A 148 3.37 8.08 3.44
CA ALA A 148 4.37 7.81 4.48
C ALA A 148 4.36 8.89 5.57
N THR A 149 4.25 10.17 5.18
CA THR A 149 4.14 11.27 6.14
C THR A 149 2.85 11.20 6.95
N ALA A 150 1.70 10.95 6.31
CA ALA A 150 0.42 10.77 7.00
C ALA A 150 0.46 9.60 8.00
N THR A 151 0.97 8.45 7.57
CA THR A 151 1.12 7.26 8.43
C THR A 151 2.08 7.51 9.59
N SER A 152 3.16 8.25 9.35
CA SER A 152 4.15 8.61 10.39
C SER A 152 3.53 9.52 11.44
N ILE A 153 2.76 10.53 11.02
CA ILE A 153 2.04 11.43 11.93
C ILE A 153 1.05 10.62 12.77
N ASP A 154 0.26 9.74 12.16
CA ASP A 154 -0.69 8.89 12.88
C ASP A 154 -0.02 7.89 13.83
N GLY A 155 1.09 7.29 13.40
CA GLY A 155 1.92 6.41 14.23
C GLY A 155 2.49 7.14 15.44
N PHE A 156 2.98 8.37 15.25
CA PHE A 156 3.48 9.21 16.34
C PHE A 156 2.39 9.52 17.36
N PHE A 157 1.19 9.92 16.91
CA PHE A 157 0.08 10.16 17.82
C PHE A 157 -0.40 8.90 18.54
N LEU A 158 -0.42 7.75 17.85
CA LEU A 158 -0.72 6.46 18.47
C LEU A 158 0.30 6.12 19.57
N PHE A 159 1.59 6.32 19.28
CA PHE A 159 2.66 6.09 20.24
C PHE A 159 2.52 6.99 21.48
N LEU A 160 2.24 8.28 21.28
CA LEU A 160 1.97 9.21 22.40
C LEU A 160 0.77 8.80 23.24
N ASP A 161 -0.32 8.33 22.63
CA ASP A 161 -1.51 7.87 23.35
C ASP A 161 -1.21 6.64 24.22
N VAL A 162 -0.37 5.71 23.72
CA VAL A 162 0.08 4.52 24.45
C VAL A 162 0.99 4.92 25.61
N LEU A 163 1.96 5.80 25.38
CA LEU A 163 2.86 6.29 26.44
C LEU A 163 2.12 7.00 27.57
N ARG A 164 1.11 7.80 27.23
CA ARG A 164 0.26 8.50 28.21
C ARG A 164 -0.72 7.57 28.93
N ARG A 165 -0.67 6.25 28.69
CA ARG A 165 -1.60 5.22 29.20
C ARG A 165 -3.08 5.59 29.02
N ARG A 166 -3.40 6.46 28.06
CA ARG A 166 -4.77 6.97 27.89
C ARG A 166 -5.69 5.97 27.19
N ARG A 167 -5.16 4.98 26.47
CA ARG A 167 -5.94 3.93 25.79
C ARG A 167 -5.16 2.62 25.64
N MET A 168 -5.85 1.49 25.83
CA MET A 168 -5.43 0.20 25.26
C MET A 168 -5.56 0.28 23.73
N CYS A 169 -4.58 -0.23 22.98
CA CYS A 169 -4.60 -0.28 21.52
C CYS A 169 -5.81 -1.11 21.03
N GLY A 170 -6.92 -0.44 20.73
CA GLY A 170 -8.10 -1.12 20.21
C GLY A 170 -7.82 -1.77 18.86
N LEU A 171 -8.35 -2.98 18.66
CA LEU A 171 -8.21 -3.78 17.43
C LEU A 171 -8.50 -2.95 16.17
N ARG A 172 -9.52 -2.08 16.22
CA ARG A 172 -9.87 -1.16 15.13
C ARG A 172 -8.71 -0.28 14.68
N SER A 173 -7.92 0.25 15.61
CA SER A 173 -6.79 1.13 15.29
C SER A 173 -5.64 0.37 14.63
N LEU A 174 -5.41 -0.88 15.04
CA LEU A 174 -4.40 -1.76 14.46
C LEU A 174 -4.81 -2.21 13.05
N LEU A 175 -6.07 -2.61 12.88
CA LEU A 175 -6.62 -2.98 11.57
C LEU A 175 -6.45 -1.84 10.55
N LEU A 176 -6.80 -0.64 10.97
CA LEU A 176 -6.70 0.54 10.13
C LEU A 176 -5.26 0.89 9.75
N LEU A 177 -4.30 0.80 10.68
CA LEU A 177 -2.88 0.96 10.38
C LEU A 177 -2.39 -0.13 9.41
N SER A 178 -2.83 -1.38 9.62
CA SER A 178 -2.45 -2.50 8.77
C SER A 178 -2.95 -2.35 7.33
N ILE A 179 -4.17 -1.82 7.12
CA ILE A 179 -4.71 -1.53 5.79
C ILE A 179 -3.82 -0.50 5.06
N THR A 180 -3.40 0.56 5.74
CA THR A 180 -2.52 1.58 5.14
C THR A 180 -1.16 1.00 4.76
N LEU A 181 -0.61 0.12 5.60
CA LEU A 181 0.66 -0.57 5.33
C LEU A 181 0.55 -1.54 4.14
N ILE A 182 -0.55 -2.30 4.05
CA ILE A 182 -0.83 -3.20 2.92
C ILE A 182 -0.96 -2.39 1.63
N ASN A 183 -1.71 -1.28 1.64
CA ASN A 183 -1.83 -0.41 0.48
C ASN A 183 -0.47 0.13 0.02
N ALA A 184 0.35 0.62 0.97
CA ALA A 184 1.68 1.11 0.67
C ALA A 184 2.58 0.01 0.09
N PHE A 185 2.51 -1.20 0.62
CA PHE A 185 3.22 -2.36 0.11
C PHE A 185 2.82 -2.69 -1.33
N CYS A 186 1.52 -2.78 -1.62
CA CYS A 186 1.02 -3.05 -2.97
C CYS A 186 1.47 -1.97 -3.97
N VAL A 187 1.40 -0.69 -3.61
CA VAL A 187 1.84 0.42 -4.48
C VAL A 187 3.34 0.35 -4.75
N GLN A 188 4.16 0.04 -3.74
CA GLN A 188 5.60 -0.14 -3.91
C GLN A 188 5.94 -1.33 -4.81
N CYS A 189 5.22 -2.43 -4.66
CA CYS A 189 5.39 -3.58 -5.53
C CYS A 189 5.04 -3.27 -6.97
N VAL A 190 3.91 -2.59 -7.22
CA VAL A 190 3.55 -2.15 -8.58
C VAL A 190 4.62 -1.20 -9.14
N LYS A 191 5.13 -0.25 -8.35
CA LYS A 191 6.22 0.63 -8.77
C LYS A 191 7.47 -0.16 -9.18
N ALA A 192 7.94 -1.05 -8.33
CA ALA A 192 9.15 -1.84 -8.57
C ALA A 192 9.02 -2.75 -9.81
N SER A 193 7.85 -3.36 -10.02
CA SER A 193 7.60 -4.18 -11.21
C SER A 193 7.51 -3.33 -12.48
N LEU A 194 6.88 -2.15 -12.43
CA LEU A 194 6.85 -1.19 -13.55
C LEU A 194 8.26 -0.72 -13.95
N GLU A 195 9.09 -0.35 -12.98
CA GLU A 195 10.49 0.04 -13.22
C GLU A 195 11.29 -1.09 -13.89
N ARG A 196 11.12 -2.33 -13.42
CA ARG A 196 11.77 -3.50 -14.04
C ARG A 196 11.33 -3.73 -15.48
N ILE A 197 10.03 -3.65 -15.76
CA ILE A 197 9.50 -3.80 -17.12
C ILE A 197 10.06 -2.72 -18.05
N ILE A 198 10.13 -1.47 -17.58
CA ILE A 198 10.69 -0.36 -18.36
C ILE A 198 12.18 -0.57 -18.62
N HIS A 199 12.96 -0.97 -17.60
CA HIS A 199 14.37 -1.27 -17.77
C HIS A 199 14.61 -2.41 -18.76
N GLN A 200 13.83 -3.50 -18.69
CA GLN A 200 13.94 -4.61 -19.63
C GLN A 200 13.57 -4.22 -21.05
N ASN A 201 12.50 -3.42 -21.24
CA ASN A 201 12.08 -2.96 -22.56
C ASN A 201 13.08 -1.96 -23.15
N ALA A 202 13.62 -1.04 -22.35
CA ALA A 202 14.68 -0.14 -22.76
C ALA A 202 15.92 -0.94 -23.20
N GLN A 203 16.28 -2.00 -22.47
CA GLN A 203 17.41 -2.85 -22.79
C GLN A 203 17.17 -3.68 -24.07
N ARG A 204 15.95 -4.19 -24.32
CA ARG A 204 15.60 -4.84 -25.59
C ARG A 204 15.66 -3.88 -26.78
N ASN A 205 15.20 -2.65 -26.59
CA ASN A 205 15.24 -1.61 -27.63
C ASN A 205 16.66 -1.10 -27.93
N LEU A 206 17.67 -1.42 -27.11
CA LEU A 206 19.08 -1.14 -27.40
C LEU A 206 19.76 -2.28 -28.18
N VAL A 207 19.12 -3.45 -28.30
CA VAL A 207 19.61 -4.58 -29.09
C VAL A 207 18.87 -4.59 -30.45
N TRP A 208 19.14 -3.58 -31.28
CA TRP A 208 18.57 -3.45 -32.63
C TRP A 208 19.48 -3.99 -33.74
N TRP A 209 20.55 -4.73 -33.40
CA TRP A 209 21.47 -5.30 -34.37
C TRP A 209 21.79 -6.76 -34.01
N ARG A 210 21.06 -7.69 -34.63
CA ARG A 210 21.59 -9.01 -34.98
C ARG A 210 20.80 -9.63 -36.13
#